data_AF-E3NA53-F1
#
_entry.id   AF-E3NA53-F1
#
_cell.length_a   1.000
_cell.length_b   1.000
_cell.length_c   1.000
_cell.angle_alpha   90.00
_cell.angle_beta   90.00
_cell.angle_gamma   90.00
#
_symmetry.space_group_name_H-M   'P 1'
#
loop_
_entity.id
_entity.type
_entity.pdbx_description
1 polymer ?
#
loop_
_entity_poly.entity_id
_entity_poly.type
_entity_poly.pdbx_seq_one_letter_code
_entity_poly.pdbx_strand_id
1 'polypeptide(L)'
;MVLSVNMKFVKFIFLATIGCVIGQQKMMKIFGKVLDVDLDEVTIGLEPVSNFKCVDDCFQTDGCILVFMNSGGKCFSFDFNSTKKLTVVETKREEGLMVAFKTRFLLDQCPAYDDMDLVVTVGVDPIPWIKNGNEYTFKKCDLHHKMFKRKNGVVVCMQLYTVGNDTESVVNSMENAKKKCMKERKYQLTGVQSKEELQWIFGEYKIRSDENVGIWINARRQNEYSGMNDTHFNITDGYTTLDQEFYRNFADLSGISDAGIPEDCLMVSKASPGFLMNDVPCDNNDYAKVYACGYLLV
;
A
#
# COMPACT_ATOMS: atom_id res chain seq x y z
N MET A 1 55.88 -0.37 -45.33
CA MET A 1 55.19 0.61 -44.47
C MET A 1 53.97 -0.10 -43.91
N VAL A 2 54.03 -0.47 -42.64
CA VAL A 2 53.04 -1.30 -41.94
C VAL A 2 51.83 -0.42 -41.64
N LEU A 3 50.68 -0.72 -42.25
CA LEU A 3 49.42 -0.04 -41.92
C LEU A 3 48.62 -0.92 -40.97
N SER A 4 48.64 -0.45 -39.72
CA SER A 4 48.00 -0.93 -38.51
C SER A 4 46.51 -1.26 -38.68
N VAL A 5 46.13 -2.47 -38.27
CA VAL A 5 44.74 -2.87 -38.02
C VAL A 5 44.27 -2.15 -36.76
N ASN A 6 43.38 -1.18 -36.90
CA ASN A 6 42.76 -0.48 -35.77
C ASN A 6 41.47 -1.21 -35.38
N MET A 7 41.61 -2.26 -34.58
CA MET A 7 40.51 -3.04 -34.05
C MET A 7 39.83 -2.24 -32.93
N LYS A 8 38.81 -1.44 -33.29
CA LYS A 8 37.94 -0.78 -32.32
C LYS A 8 37.12 -1.84 -31.59
N PHE A 9 37.53 -2.15 -30.35
CA PHE A 9 36.72 -2.88 -29.38
C PHE A 9 35.39 -2.13 -29.16
N VAL A 10 34.33 -2.60 -29.80
CA VAL A 10 32.96 -2.23 -29.41
C VAL A 10 32.72 -2.90 -28.06
N LYS A 11 32.78 -2.11 -26.98
CA LYS A 11 32.28 -2.54 -25.67
C LYS A 11 30.77 -2.74 -25.81
N PHE A 12 30.34 -3.96 -26.09
CA PHE A 12 28.98 -4.39 -25.83
C PHE A 12 28.77 -4.32 -24.31
N ILE A 13 28.17 -3.22 -23.86
CA ILE A 13 27.56 -3.18 -22.54
C ILE A 13 26.37 -4.12 -22.65
N PHE A 14 26.54 -5.37 -22.21
CA PHE A 14 25.41 -6.19 -21.79
C PHE A 14 24.76 -5.43 -20.63
N LEU A 15 23.76 -4.61 -20.94
CA LEU A 15 22.70 -4.31 -20.00
C LEU A 15 22.11 -5.67 -19.66
N ALA A 16 22.56 -6.25 -18.55
CA ALA A 16 21.80 -7.25 -17.86
C ALA A 16 20.48 -6.57 -17.51
N THR A 17 19.51 -6.69 -18.40
CA THR A 17 18.11 -6.65 -17.99
C THR A 17 18.05 -7.66 -16.89
N ILE A 18 17.97 -7.18 -15.65
CA ILE A 18 17.44 -7.96 -14.53
C ILE A 18 16.10 -8.41 -15.07
N GLY A 19 16.07 -9.62 -15.62
CA GLY A 19 14.84 -10.28 -15.97
C GLY A 19 14.12 -10.34 -14.63
N CYS A 20 13.11 -9.49 -14.46
CA CYS A 20 12.07 -9.80 -13.51
C CYS A 20 11.73 -11.25 -13.80
N VAL A 21 12.02 -12.15 -12.86
CA VAL A 21 11.46 -13.50 -12.89
C VAL A 21 9.97 -13.25 -12.75
N ILE A 22 9.30 -13.10 -13.89
CA ILE A 22 7.87 -12.85 -13.94
C ILE A 22 7.26 -14.20 -13.57
N GLY A 23 7.02 -14.45 -12.27
CA GLY A 23 6.35 -15.66 -11.81
C GLY A 23 5.07 -15.92 -12.61
N GLN A 24 4.72 -17.18 -12.84
CA GLN A 24 3.52 -17.51 -13.60
C GLN A 24 2.29 -17.45 -12.70
N GLN A 25 1.22 -16.85 -13.21
CA GLN A 25 -0.09 -16.89 -12.55
C GLN A 25 -0.63 -18.32 -12.57
N LYS A 26 -1.21 -18.77 -11.47
CA LYS A 26 -1.78 -20.11 -11.28
C LYS A 26 -3.04 -20.05 -10.42
N MET A 27 -3.82 -21.13 -10.45
CA MET A 27 -4.94 -21.36 -9.54
C MET A 27 -4.58 -22.50 -8.57
N MET A 28 -4.50 -22.21 -7.28
CA MET A 28 -4.31 -23.23 -6.25
C MET A 28 -5.66 -23.63 -5.68
N LYS A 29 -6.04 -24.89 -5.83
CA LYS A 29 -7.32 -25.42 -5.33
C LYS A 29 -7.11 -26.23 -4.06
N ILE A 30 -7.99 -26.02 -3.08
CA ILE A 30 -8.05 -26.79 -1.83
C ILE A 30 -9.49 -27.19 -1.53
N PHE A 31 -9.66 -28.16 -0.63
CA PHE A 31 -10.95 -28.33 0.04
C PHE A 31 -11.09 -27.24 1.09
N GLY A 32 -12.11 -26.41 0.94
CA GLY A 32 -12.30 -25.27 1.80
C GLY A 32 -13.61 -24.55 1.55
N LYS A 33 -13.95 -23.66 2.48
CA LYS A 33 -15.12 -22.79 2.41
C LYS A 33 -14.78 -21.37 2.81
N VAL A 34 -15.58 -20.41 2.32
CA VAL A 34 -15.51 -19.01 2.75
C VAL A 34 -16.49 -18.83 3.91
N LEU A 35 -16.04 -18.36 5.09
CA LEU A 35 -16.85 -18.42 6.33
C LEU A 35 -18.11 -17.55 6.30
N ASP A 36 -18.04 -16.38 5.68
CA ASP A 36 -19.13 -15.38 5.69
C ASP A 36 -19.96 -15.41 4.39
N VAL A 37 -19.93 -16.53 3.67
CA VAL A 37 -20.63 -16.68 2.39
C VAL A 37 -21.40 -18.01 2.36
N ASP A 38 -22.72 -17.91 2.25
CA ASP A 38 -23.56 -19.04 1.89
C ASP A 38 -23.54 -19.20 0.37
N LEU A 39 -22.90 -20.27 -0.10
CA LEU A 39 -22.80 -20.55 -1.53
C LEU A 39 -24.17 -20.72 -2.18
N ASP A 40 -25.15 -21.27 -1.45
CA ASP A 40 -26.48 -21.51 -1.97
C ASP A 40 -27.23 -20.19 -2.20
N GLU A 41 -27.04 -19.21 -1.33
CA GLU A 41 -27.63 -17.88 -1.42
C GLU A 41 -27.02 -17.06 -2.56
N VAL A 42 -25.69 -17.01 -2.64
CA VAL A 42 -25.00 -16.18 -3.66
C VAL A 42 -25.05 -16.76 -5.06
N THR A 43 -25.52 -17.99 -5.22
CA THR A 43 -25.69 -18.66 -6.52
C THR A 43 -27.15 -18.91 -6.89
N ILE A 44 -28.11 -18.31 -6.19
CA ILE A 44 -29.54 -18.40 -6.54
C ILE A 44 -29.74 -17.92 -7.98
N GLY A 45 -30.34 -18.78 -8.81
CA GLY A 45 -30.64 -18.48 -10.21
C GLY A 45 -29.44 -18.57 -11.16
N LEU A 46 -28.26 -19.01 -10.68
CA LEU A 46 -27.12 -19.32 -11.54
C LEU A 46 -27.19 -20.76 -12.02
N GLU A 47 -26.91 -20.96 -13.31
CA GLU A 47 -26.79 -22.28 -13.90
C GLU A 47 -25.57 -23.02 -13.33
N PRO A 48 -25.68 -24.32 -13.01
CA PRO A 48 -24.54 -25.11 -12.57
C PRO A 48 -23.42 -25.13 -13.61
N VAL A 49 -22.20 -24.90 -13.17
CA VAL A 49 -20.99 -24.98 -13.99
C VAL A 49 -20.03 -26.02 -13.44
N SER A 50 -19.25 -26.65 -14.33
CA SER A 50 -18.20 -27.55 -13.87
C SER A 50 -17.14 -26.82 -13.05
N ASN A 51 -16.53 -27.50 -12.08
CA ASN A 51 -15.43 -26.93 -11.28
C ASN A 51 -14.24 -26.49 -12.16
N PHE A 52 -13.98 -27.18 -13.27
CA PHE A 52 -12.95 -26.76 -14.22
C PHE A 52 -13.29 -25.41 -14.83
N LYS A 53 -14.51 -25.25 -15.35
CA LYS A 53 -14.98 -23.99 -15.92
C LYS A 53 -14.98 -22.86 -14.90
N CYS A 54 -15.44 -23.12 -13.68
CA CYS A 54 -15.41 -22.15 -12.57
C CYS A 54 -14.00 -21.59 -12.32
N VAL A 55 -13.00 -22.48 -12.25
CA VAL A 55 -11.59 -22.11 -12.03
C VAL A 55 -11.00 -21.40 -13.25
N ASP A 56 -11.28 -21.88 -14.46
CA ASP A 56 -10.76 -21.31 -15.71
C ASP A 56 -11.32 -19.90 -15.97
N ASP A 57 -12.62 -19.70 -15.77
CA ASP A 57 -13.28 -18.40 -15.93
C ASP A 57 -12.64 -17.35 -14.99
N CYS A 58 -12.34 -17.72 -13.73
CA CYS A 58 -11.62 -16.84 -12.79
C CYS A 58 -10.15 -16.63 -13.18
N PHE A 59 -9.46 -17.66 -13.66
CA PHE A 59 -8.08 -17.53 -14.11
C PHE A 59 -7.95 -16.51 -15.24
N GLN A 60 -8.90 -16.52 -16.19
CA GLN A 60 -8.96 -15.61 -17.33
C GLN A 60 -9.49 -14.22 -16.96
N THR A 61 -10.29 -14.09 -15.90
CA THR A 61 -10.83 -12.80 -15.47
C THR A 61 -9.81 -12.02 -14.65
N ASP A 62 -9.27 -10.92 -15.19
CA ASP A 62 -8.20 -10.13 -14.56
C ASP A 62 -8.44 -9.76 -13.10
N GLY A 63 -9.67 -9.33 -12.77
CA GLY A 63 -10.04 -8.91 -11.43
C GLY A 63 -10.31 -10.04 -10.43
N CYS A 64 -10.51 -11.28 -10.89
CA CYS A 64 -10.85 -12.39 -9.99
C CYS A 64 -9.65 -12.76 -9.11
N ILE A 65 -9.88 -13.00 -7.81
CA ILE A 65 -8.82 -13.37 -6.85
C ILE A 65 -9.04 -14.73 -6.19
N LEU A 66 -10.30 -15.19 -6.15
CA LEU A 66 -10.69 -16.45 -5.55
C LEU A 66 -12.01 -16.93 -6.15
N VAL A 67 -12.20 -18.25 -6.24
CA VAL A 67 -13.52 -18.87 -6.46
C VAL A 67 -13.88 -19.81 -5.33
N PHE A 68 -15.16 -19.84 -4.98
CA PHE A 68 -15.77 -20.76 -4.04
C PHE A 68 -16.82 -21.60 -4.77
N MET A 69 -16.71 -22.92 -4.69
CA MET A 69 -17.53 -23.84 -5.46
C MET A 69 -17.85 -25.12 -4.68
N ASN A 70 -18.83 -25.88 -5.17
CA ASN A 70 -19.16 -27.20 -4.62
C ASN A 70 -19.25 -28.28 -5.71
N SER A 71 -19.35 -29.54 -5.29
CA SER A 71 -19.53 -30.68 -6.20
C SER A 71 -20.83 -30.66 -7.01
N GLY A 72 -21.83 -29.87 -6.58
CA GLY A 72 -23.10 -29.69 -7.29
C GLY A 72 -23.03 -28.67 -8.44
N GLY A 73 -21.86 -28.07 -8.69
CA GLY A 73 -21.65 -27.11 -9.77
C GLY A 73 -22.01 -25.67 -9.43
N LYS A 74 -22.31 -25.37 -8.15
CA LYS A 74 -22.42 -23.99 -7.69
C LYS A 74 -21.03 -23.36 -7.67
N CYS A 75 -20.90 -22.17 -8.22
CA CYS A 75 -19.64 -21.45 -8.36
C CYS A 75 -19.88 -19.96 -8.12
N PHE A 76 -19.07 -19.37 -7.25
CA PHE A 76 -19.06 -17.94 -6.96
C PHE A 76 -17.63 -17.41 -7.03
N SER A 77 -17.43 -16.27 -7.69
CA SER A 77 -16.13 -15.64 -7.86
C SER A 77 -16.03 -14.35 -7.06
N PHE A 78 -14.85 -14.11 -6.49
CA PHE A 78 -14.54 -12.91 -5.74
C PHE A 78 -13.62 -12.03 -6.58
N ASP A 79 -14.08 -10.79 -6.81
CA ASP A 79 -13.33 -9.78 -7.54
C ASP A 79 -12.50 -8.90 -6.59
N PHE A 80 -11.30 -8.54 -7.01
CA PHE A 80 -10.37 -7.72 -6.25
C PHE A 80 -10.95 -6.35 -5.88
N ASN A 81 -11.73 -5.72 -6.76
CA ASN A 81 -12.22 -4.37 -6.52
C ASN A 81 -13.29 -4.36 -5.43
N SER A 82 -14.21 -5.33 -5.45
CA SER A 82 -15.33 -5.43 -4.52
C SER A 82 -14.96 -6.12 -3.19
N THR A 83 -13.92 -6.95 -3.17
CA THR A 83 -13.60 -7.80 -2.00
C THR A 83 -12.58 -7.14 -1.07
N LYS A 84 -13.00 -6.68 0.12
CA LYS A 84 -12.07 -6.07 1.09
C LYS A 84 -11.40 -7.07 2.04
N LYS A 85 -12.14 -8.11 2.43
CA LYS A 85 -11.71 -9.13 3.39
C LYS A 85 -12.32 -10.47 2.99
N LEU A 86 -11.56 -11.55 3.14
CA LEU A 86 -12.06 -12.92 3.09
C LEU A 86 -11.41 -13.75 4.18
N THR A 87 -12.16 -14.71 4.69
CA THR A 87 -11.64 -15.80 5.52
C THR A 87 -12.05 -17.11 4.88
N VAL A 88 -11.05 -17.91 4.53
CA VAL A 88 -11.18 -19.25 3.98
C VAL A 88 -10.74 -20.24 5.04
N VAL A 89 -11.50 -21.31 5.25
CA VAL A 89 -11.13 -22.39 6.16
C VAL A 89 -11.05 -23.68 5.39
N GLU A 90 -9.97 -24.44 5.62
CA GLU A 90 -9.82 -25.78 5.08
C GLU A 90 -10.93 -26.69 5.59
N THR A 91 -11.55 -27.44 4.69
CA THR A 91 -12.62 -28.38 5.00
C THR A 91 -12.21 -29.79 4.64
N LYS A 92 -13.00 -30.77 5.07
CA LYS A 92 -12.78 -32.14 4.63
C LYS A 92 -13.32 -32.35 3.22
N ARG A 93 -12.81 -33.39 2.56
CA ARG A 93 -13.22 -33.75 1.20
C ARG A 93 -14.70 -34.12 1.10
N GLU A 94 -15.24 -34.74 2.14
CA GLU A 94 -16.62 -35.25 2.19
C GLU A 94 -17.65 -34.12 2.20
N GLU A 95 -17.26 -32.91 2.60
CA GLU A 95 -18.11 -31.72 2.54
C GLU A 95 -18.34 -31.24 1.11
N GLY A 96 -17.52 -31.69 0.14
CA GLY A 96 -17.68 -31.36 -1.28
C GLY A 96 -17.46 -29.87 -1.62
N LEU A 97 -16.99 -29.08 -0.66
CA LEU A 97 -16.68 -27.65 -0.80
C LEU A 97 -15.22 -27.46 -1.24
N MET A 98 -15.03 -26.59 -2.22
CA MET A 98 -13.73 -26.30 -2.80
C MET A 98 -13.56 -24.80 -2.98
N VAL A 99 -12.35 -24.34 -2.79
CA VAL A 99 -11.93 -22.97 -3.09
C VAL A 99 -10.68 -23.01 -3.96
N ALA A 100 -10.55 -22.06 -4.87
CA ALA A 100 -9.33 -21.90 -5.64
C ALA A 100 -8.81 -20.46 -5.58
N PHE A 101 -7.59 -20.30 -5.12
CA PHE A 101 -6.87 -19.03 -5.01
C PHE A 101 -6.18 -18.71 -6.32
N LYS A 102 -6.37 -17.50 -6.83
CA LYS A 102 -5.55 -16.97 -7.92
C LYS A 102 -4.29 -16.37 -7.31
N THR A 103 -3.14 -16.92 -7.66
CA THR A 103 -1.85 -16.56 -7.07
C THR A 103 -0.75 -16.56 -8.14
N ARG A 104 0.44 -16.10 -7.76
CA ARG A 104 1.63 -16.14 -8.61
C ARG A 104 2.73 -16.94 -7.93
N PHE A 105 3.23 -17.96 -8.62
CA PHE A 105 4.37 -18.74 -8.13
C PHE A 105 5.63 -18.42 -8.94
N LEU A 106 6.75 -18.31 -8.26
CA LEU A 106 8.09 -18.14 -8.85
C LEU A 106 8.75 -19.47 -9.21
N LEU A 107 8.02 -20.57 -9.09
CA LEU A 107 8.62 -21.90 -9.16
C LEU A 107 8.32 -22.58 -10.50
N ASP A 108 9.39 -23.11 -11.08
CA ASP A 108 9.37 -24.03 -12.22
C ASP A 108 8.86 -25.43 -11.79
N GLN A 109 8.73 -25.65 -10.48
CA GLN A 109 8.32 -26.90 -9.83
C GLN A 109 7.13 -26.64 -8.89
N CYS A 110 6.29 -27.65 -8.68
CA CYS A 110 5.16 -27.54 -7.76
C CYS A 110 5.67 -27.47 -6.30
N PRO A 111 5.45 -26.36 -5.55
CA PRO A 111 5.85 -26.28 -4.15
C PRO A 111 5.12 -27.33 -3.29
N ALA A 112 5.71 -27.69 -2.15
CA ALA A 112 4.98 -28.43 -1.12
C ALA A 112 3.86 -27.54 -0.57
N TYR A 113 2.74 -28.15 -0.18
CA TYR A 113 1.53 -27.45 0.28
C TYR A 113 1.81 -26.46 1.42
N ASP A 114 2.63 -26.86 2.38
CA ASP A 114 2.94 -26.06 3.56
C ASP A 114 3.93 -24.92 3.29
N ASP A 115 4.64 -24.97 2.16
CA ASP A 115 5.61 -23.96 1.74
C ASP A 115 5.01 -22.97 0.72
N MET A 116 3.70 -23.02 0.48
CA MET A 116 3.04 -22.16 -0.50
C MET A 116 2.70 -20.78 0.08
N ASP A 117 3.45 -19.76 -0.34
CA ASP A 117 3.08 -18.36 -0.14
C ASP A 117 2.05 -17.92 -1.19
N LEU A 118 0.82 -17.70 -0.74
CA LEU A 118 -0.26 -17.25 -1.60
C LEU A 118 -0.33 -15.73 -1.62
N VAL A 119 -0.28 -15.16 -2.82
CA VAL A 119 -0.24 -13.71 -3.02
C VAL A 119 -1.19 -13.33 -4.14
N VAL A 120 -2.14 -12.45 -3.82
CA VAL A 120 -2.95 -11.76 -4.81
C VAL A 120 -2.05 -10.73 -5.50
N THR A 121 -1.94 -10.82 -6.82
CA THR A 121 -1.13 -9.90 -7.64
C THR A 121 -1.96 -8.97 -8.51
N VAL A 122 -3.28 -8.95 -8.28
CA VAL A 122 -4.20 -7.99 -8.87
C VAL A 122 -4.08 -6.67 -8.11
N GLY A 123 -3.96 -5.55 -8.83
CA GLY A 123 -3.83 -4.22 -8.24
C GLY A 123 -2.40 -3.68 -8.22
N VAL A 124 -2.18 -2.62 -7.44
CA VAL A 124 -0.89 -1.91 -7.36
C VAL A 124 0.12 -2.68 -6.50
N ASP A 125 -0.37 -3.28 -5.41
CA ASP A 125 0.46 -3.96 -4.42
C ASP A 125 0.15 -5.46 -4.40
N PRO A 126 1.18 -6.32 -4.31
CA PRO A 126 0.96 -7.72 -3.97
C PRO A 126 0.39 -7.83 -2.55
N ILE A 127 -0.70 -8.57 -2.39
CA ILE A 127 -1.38 -8.76 -1.10
C ILE A 127 -1.31 -10.23 -0.70
N PRO A 128 -0.60 -10.57 0.40
CA PRO A 128 -0.50 -11.95 0.84
C PRO A 128 -1.81 -12.43 1.44
N TRP A 129 -2.14 -13.69 1.20
CA TRP A 129 -3.00 -14.46 2.08
C TRP A 129 -2.19 -14.88 3.30
N ILE A 130 -2.75 -14.66 4.49
CA ILE A 130 -2.10 -15.03 5.74
C ILE A 130 -2.69 -16.37 6.19
N LYS A 131 -1.87 -17.43 6.21
CA LYS A 131 -2.23 -18.75 6.70
C LYS A 131 -1.98 -18.82 8.22
N ASN A 132 -3.02 -19.17 8.98
CA ASN A 132 -2.96 -19.41 10.42
C ASN A 132 -3.61 -20.77 10.71
N GLY A 133 -2.80 -21.82 10.81
CA GLY A 133 -3.30 -23.19 10.90
C GLY A 133 -4.09 -23.56 9.64
N ASN A 134 -5.38 -23.81 9.80
CA ASN A 134 -6.29 -24.21 8.72
C ASN A 134 -7.05 -23.04 8.09
N GLU A 135 -6.75 -21.80 8.50
CA GLU A 135 -7.42 -20.61 8.01
C GLU A 135 -6.50 -19.78 7.12
N TYR A 136 -7.03 -19.29 6.00
CA TYR A 136 -6.40 -18.28 5.15
C TYR A 136 -7.21 -17.00 5.23
N THR A 137 -6.53 -15.90 5.55
CA THR A 137 -7.15 -14.58 5.61
C THR A 137 -6.59 -13.67 4.53
N PHE A 138 -7.47 -13.05 3.78
CA PHE A 138 -7.14 -11.98 2.83
C PHE A 138 -7.72 -10.70 3.34
N LYS A 139 -6.93 -9.62 3.26
CA LYS A 139 -7.39 -8.31 3.62
C LYS A 139 -6.60 -7.24 2.88
N LYS A 140 -7.31 -6.25 2.33
CA LYS A 140 -6.71 -5.17 1.57
C LYS A 140 -7.17 -3.80 2.05
N CYS A 141 -6.39 -2.79 1.71
CA CYS A 141 -6.80 -1.41 1.83
C CYS A 141 -7.98 -1.09 0.89
N ASP A 142 -8.69 -0.01 1.22
CA ASP A 142 -9.64 0.63 0.32
C ASP A 142 -8.99 0.94 -1.04
N LEU A 143 -9.80 0.98 -2.09
CA LEU A 143 -9.32 1.22 -3.45
C LEU A 143 -8.45 2.49 -3.51
N HIS A 144 -7.36 2.41 -4.27
CA HIS A 144 -6.34 3.45 -4.43
C HIS A 144 -5.48 3.76 -3.21
N HIS A 145 -5.69 3.14 -2.05
CA HIS A 145 -4.80 3.30 -0.91
C HIS A 145 -3.61 2.35 -1.02
N LYS A 146 -2.42 2.87 -0.77
CA LYS A 146 -1.16 2.13 -0.74
C LYS A 146 -1.03 1.40 0.60
N MET A 147 -0.65 0.13 0.56
CA MET A 147 -0.46 -0.69 1.76
C MET A 147 1.01 -0.68 2.19
N PHE A 148 1.28 -0.42 3.46
CA PHE A 148 2.61 -0.49 4.06
C PHE A 148 2.61 -1.42 5.26
N LYS A 149 3.55 -2.37 5.26
CA LYS A 149 3.83 -3.22 6.42
C LYS A 149 4.95 -2.60 7.24
N ARG A 150 4.62 -2.13 8.43
CA ARG A 150 5.55 -1.54 9.39
C ARG A 150 6.17 -2.62 10.28
N LYS A 151 7.15 -2.19 11.09
CA LYS A 151 7.71 -3.03 12.17
C LYS A 151 6.58 -3.53 13.09
N ASN A 152 6.77 -4.70 13.69
CA ASN A 152 5.81 -5.36 14.59
C ASN A 152 4.50 -5.83 13.92
N GLY A 153 4.46 -5.93 12.59
CA GLY A 153 3.31 -6.47 11.86
C GLY A 153 2.14 -5.50 11.71
N VAL A 154 2.30 -4.25 12.13
CA VAL A 154 1.31 -3.19 11.89
C VAL A 154 1.20 -2.93 10.39
N VAL A 155 -0.01 -2.98 9.85
CA VAL A 155 -0.26 -2.66 8.44
C VAL A 155 -1.07 -1.38 8.36
N VAL A 156 -0.56 -0.40 7.60
CA VAL A 156 -1.18 0.91 7.41
C VAL A 156 -1.55 1.08 5.94
N CYS A 157 -2.73 1.66 5.73
CA CYS A 157 -3.23 2.05 4.42
C CYS A 157 -3.11 3.56 4.28
N MET A 158 -2.42 4.05 3.25
CA MET A 158 -2.14 5.47 3.07
C MET A 158 -2.66 5.99 1.72
N GLN A 159 -3.10 7.24 1.67
CA GLN A 159 -3.46 7.92 0.43
C GLN A 159 -3.15 9.42 0.52
N LEU A 160 -2.72 9.99 -0.60
CA LEU A 160 -2.51 11.43 -0.74
C LEU A 160 -3.75 12.10 -1.29
N TYR A 161 -4.13 13.21 -0.67
CA TYR A 161 -5.27 14.01 -1.05
C TYR A 161 -4.83 15.43 -1.40
N THR A 162 -5.34 15.92 -2.51
CA THR A 162 -5.20 17.31 -2.95
C THR A 162 -6.51 18.04 -2.69
N VAL A 163 -6.45 19.35 -2.48
CA VAL A 163 -7.66 20.19 -2.52
C VAL A 163 -8.22 20.10 -3.95
N GLY A 164 -9.42 19.52 -4.10
CA GLY A 164 -10.17 19.58 -5.35
C GLY A 164 -10.56 21.03 -5.65
N ASN A 165 -11.00 21.32 -6.88
CA ASN A 165 -11.42 22.66 -7.32
C ASN A 165 -12.60 23.29 -6.52
N ASP A 166 -13.06 22.66 -5.44
CA ASP A 166 -14.07 23.19 -4.53
C ASP A 166 -13.45 24.18 -3.54
N THR A 167 -13.86 25.43 -3.72
CA THR A 167 -13.43 26.68 -3.08
C THR A 167 -13.66 26.80 -1.57
N GLU A 168 -13.90 25.73 -0.81
CA GLU A 168 -14.40 25.87 0.57
C GLU A 168 -13.43 25.51 1.71
N SER A 169 -12.19 25.09 1.44
CA SER A 169 -11.16 25.10 2.49
C SER A 169 -9.75 24.94 1.95
N VAL A 170 -8.95 26.00 2.03
CA VAL A 170 -7.50 25.92 1.86
C VAL A 170 -6.94 25.09 3.02
N VAL A 171 -6.12 24.07 2.72
CA VAL A 171 -5.45 23.25 3.74
C VAL A 171 -4.11 23.88 4.11
N ASN A 172 -4.12 25.15 4.49
CA ASN A 172 -2.91 25.90 4.85
C ASN A 172 -2.45 25.67 6.31
N SER A 173 -3.06 24.72 7.03
CA SER A 173 -2.63 24.33 8.38
C SER A 173 -2.72 22.83 8.60
N MET A 174 -1.85 22.32 9.48
CA MET A 174 -1.85 20.92 9.88
C MET A 174 -3.19 20.51 10.52
N GLU A 175 -3.83 21.40 11.28
CA GLU A 175 -5.12 21.12 11.92
C GLU A 175 -6.26 21.01 10.89
N ASN A 176 -6.21 21.79 9.81
CA ASN A 176 -7.16 21.63 8.70
C ASN A 176 -6.94 20.29 7.97
N ALA A 177 -5.68 19.88 7.78
CA ALA A 177 -5.34 18.59 7.18
C ALA A 177 -5.87 17.42 8.03
N LYS A 178 -5.69 17.48 9.36
CA LYS A 178 -6.28 16.50 10.31
C LYS A 178 -7.79 16.42 10.18
N LYS A 179 -8.48 17.57 10.22
CA LYS A 179 -9.95 17.64 10.09
C LYS A 179 -10.43 17.03 8.78
N LYS A 180 -9.71 17.25 7.67
CA LYS A 180 -10.03 16.68 6.36
C LYS A 180 -9.91 15.16 6.33
N CYS A 181 -8.83 14.60 6.87
CA CYS A 181 -8.71 13.14 6.99
C CYS A 181 -9.84 12.51 7.81
N MET A 182 -10.23 13.15 8.92
CA MET A 182 -11.26 12.65 9.82
C MET A 182 -12.68 12.76 9.24
N LYS A 183 -13.06 13.98 8.81
CA LYS A 183 -14.45 14.33 8.46
C LYS A 183 -14.93 13.62 7.20
N GLU A 184 -14.06 13.48 6.21
CA GLU A 184 -14.47 12.98 4.90
C GLU A 184 -14.36 11.45 4.81
N ARG A 185 -13.47 10.81 5.60
CA ARG A 185 -13.07 9.42 5.33
C ARG A 185 -12.83 8.52 6.55
N LYS A 186 -13.04 8.99 7.79
CA LYS A 186 -12.71 8.26 9.03
C LYS A 186 -11.23 7.86 9.14
N TYR A 187 -10.33 8.57 8.45
CA TYR A 187 -8.90 8.35 8.48
C TYR A 187 -8.22 9.37 9.40
N GLN A 188 -6.94 9.16 9.69
CA GLN A 188 -6.12 10.12 10.44
C GLN A 188 -5.12 10.79 9.49
N LEU A 189 -4.74 12.04 9.76
CA LEU A 189 -3.48 12.54 9.21
C LEU A 189 -2.39 11.59 9.70
N THR A 190 -1.56 11.09 8.80
CA THR A 190 -0.69 9.94 9.11
C THR A 190 0.75 10.37 9.30
N GLY A 191 1.41 9.78 10.30
CA GLY A 191 2.86 9.89 10.48
C GLY A 191 3.61 8.97 9.53
N VAL A 192 4.92 9.17 9.42
CA VAL A 192 5.80 8.43 8.50
C VAL A 192 6.81 7.65 9.32
N GLN A 193 6.91 6.34 9.09
CA GLN A 193 7.73 5.45 9.91
C GLN A 193 8.87 4.76 9.14
N SER A 194 8.92 4.92 7.82
CA SER A 194 9.97 4.28 7.02
C SER A 194 10.39 5.14 5.83
N LYS A 195 11.60 4.86 5.33
CA LYS A 195 12.12 5.47 4.11
C LYS A 195 11.24 5.14 2.90
N GLU A 196 10.67 3.94 2.85
CA GLU A 196 9.78 3.53 1.76
C GLU A 196 8.48 4.36 1.75
N GLU A 197 7.85 4.54 2.91
CA GLU A 197 6.68 5.42 3.06
C GLU A 197 7.02 6.85 2.63
N LEU A 198 8.13 7.39 3.14
CA LEU A 198 8.59 8.75 2.80
C LEU A 198 8.83 8.92 1.30
N GLN A 199 9.52 7.97 0.67
CA GLN A 199 9.81 7.99 -0.75
C GLN A 199 8.55 7.83 -1.60
N TRP A 200 7.57 7.04 -1.16
CA TRP A 200 6.29 6.93 -1.85
C TRP A 200 5.50 8.24 -1.76
N ILE A 201 5.39 8.85 -0.57
CA ILE A 201 4.73 10.17 -0.40
C ILE A 201 5.40 11.21 -1.30
N PHE A 202 6.74 11.27 -1.28
CA PHE A 202 7.53 12.20 -2.10
C PHE A 202 7.52 11.86 -3.60
N GLY A 203 7.29 10.60 -3.97
CA GLY A 203 7.22 10.13 -5.35
C GLY A 203 5.88 10.46 -6.00
N GLU A 204 4.78 10.13 -5.33
CA GLU A 204 3.41 10.48 -5.76
C GLU A 204 3.22 11.99 -5.88
N TYR A 205 3.86 12.75 -4.99
CA TYR A 205 3.95 14.21 -5.03
C TYR A 205 4.45 14.75 -6.39
N LYS A 206 5.57 14.24 -6.89
CA LYS A 206 6.18 14.70 -8.15
C LYS A 206 5.28 14.53 -9.36
N ILE A 207 4.29 13.64 -9.28
CA ILE A 207 3.36 13.33 -10.35
C ILE A 207 2.17 14.31 -10.34
N ARG A 208 1.86 14.94 -9.19
CA ARG A 208 0.59 15.63 -8.95
C ARG A 208 0.69 17.14 -8.75
N SER A 209 1.88 17.74 -8.61
CA SER A 209 2.00 19.18 -8.36
C SER A 209 3.25 19.83 -8.95
N ASP A 210 3.20 21.16 -9.06
CA ASP A 210 4.38 22.01 -9.24
C ASP A 210 5.43 21.73 -8.16
N GLU A 211 6.71 21.98 -8.47
CA GLU A 211 7.88 21.60 -7.64
C GLU A 211 7.88 22.15 -6.20
N ASN A 212 6.99 23.09 -5.85
CA ASN A 212 7.02 23.89 -4.63
C ASN A 212 5.88 23.60 -3.62
N VAL A 213 5.18 22.47 -3.71
CA VAL A 213 4.09 22.12 -2.79
C VAL A 213 4.58 21.20 -1.66
N GLY A 214 4.08 21.41 -0.44
CA GLY A 214 4.33 20.54 0.71
C GLY A 214 3.17 19.58 0.97
N ILE A 215 3.48 18.39 1.51
CA ILE A 215 2.48 17.41 1.96
C ILE A 215 2.46 17.38 3.48
N TRP A 216 1.33 17.74 4.09
CA TRP A 216 1.16 17.60 5.54
C TRP A 216 1.23 16.14 5.96
N ILE A 217 2.03 15.88 7.00
CA ILE A 217 2.09 14.62 7.73
C ILE A 217 1.81 14.87 9.22
N ASN A 218 1.49 13.81 9.95
CA ASN A 218 1.20 13.93 11.38
C ASN A 218 2.49 13.92 12.20
N ALA A 219 3.19 15.05 12.21
CA ALA A 219 4.29 15.29 13.13
C ALA A 219 4.32 16.78 13.50
N ARG A 220 3.95 17.06 14.75
CA ARG A 220 4.03 18.40 15.36
C ARG A 220 4.99 18.36 16.53
N ARG A 221 5.94 19.27 16.61
CA ARG A 221 6.93 19.37 17.66
C ARG A 221 6.25 19.45 19.02
N GLN A 222 6.82 18.76 19.99
CA GLN A 222 6.38 18.82 21.37
C GLN A 222 6.58 20.25 21.91
N ASN A 223 5.67 20.69 22.77
CA ASN A 223 5.62 22.09 23.21
C ASN A 223 6.91 22.52 23.92
N GLU A 224 7.55 21.61 24.64
CA GLU A 224 8.80 21.86 25.37
C GLU A 224 9.98 22.14 24.44
N TYR A 225 9.86 21.73 23.17
CA TYR A 225 10.89 21.88 22.14
C TYR A 225 10.48 22.89 21.05
N SER A 226 9.35 23.59 21.20
CA SER A 226 8.84 24.55 20.22
C SER A 226 9.94 25.53 19.78
N GLY A 227 10.10 25.70 18.48
CA GLY A 227 11.13 26.59 17.93
C GLY A 227 12.56 26.05 17.91
N MET A 228 12.80 24.80 18.33
CA MET A 228 14.15 24.21 18.40
C MET A 228 14.45 23.31 17.19
N ASN A 229 15.72 23.26 16.75
CA ASN A 229 16.20 22.28 15.77
C ASN A 229 16.30 20.87 16.39
N ASP A 230 15.14 20.26 16.58
CA ASP A 230 15.00 19.03 17.35
C ASP A 230 14.05 18.01 16.70
N THR A 231 14.01 16.77 17.19
CA THR A 231 13.22 15.67 16.61
C THR A 231 12.12 15.13 17.51
N HIS A 232 11.84 15.79 18.64
CA HIS A 232 10.74 15.44 19.52
C HIS A 232 9.40 15.92 18.93
N PHE A 233 8.82 15.07 18.07
CA PHE A 233 7.49 15.28 17.51
C PHE A 233 6.44 14.47 18.27
N ASN A 234 5.23 15.01 18.36
CA ASN A 234 4.03 14.32 18.74
C ASN A 234 3.32 13.83 17.46
N ILE A 235 3.12 12.51 17.40
CA ILE A 235 2.39 11.85 16.32
C ILE A 235 1.13 11.23 16.92
N THR A 236 -0.03 11.74 16.53
CA THR A 236 -1.29 11.48 17.23
C THR A 236 -2.25 10.55 16.47
N ASP A 237 -1.77 9.86 15.44
CA ASP A 237 -2.60 8.98 14.62
C ASP A 237 -2.93 7.63 15.29
N GLY A 238 -2.26 7.33 16.40
CA GLY A 238 -2.48 6.14 17.22
C GLY A 238 -1.80 4.87 16.71
N TYR A 239 -1.04 4.95 15.62
CA TYR A 239 -0.40 3.77 15.01
C TYR A 239 1.01 4.02 14.44
N THR A 240 1.48 5.27 14.42
CA THR A 240 2.86 5.59 14.09
C THR A 240 3.67 5.74 15.37
N THR A 241 4.77 4.98 15.46
CA THR A 241 5.76 5.17 16.52
C THR A 241 6.85 6.12 16.05
N LEU A 242 7.15 7.14 16.84
CA LEU A 242 8.25 8.08 16.57
C LEU A 242 9.61 7.37 16.61
N ASP A 243 10.37 7.50 15.53
CA ASP A 243 11.79 7.17 15.45
C ASP A 243 12.56 8.48 15.23
N GLN A 244 13.14 9.04 16.29
CA GLN A 244 13.80 10.34 16.22
C GLN A 244 15.00 10.34 15.26
N GLU A 245 15.73 9.22 15.17
CA GLU A 245 16.88 9.10 14.28
C GLU A 245 16.43 9.11 12.81
N PHE A 246 15.31 8.45 12.50
CA PHE A 246 14.68 8.55 11.18
C PHE A 246 14.38 10.01 10.80
N TYR A 247 13.70 10.76 11.67
CA TYR A 247 13.40 12.17 11.39
C TYR A 247 14.66 13.03 11.29
N ARG A 248 15.67 12.81 12.14
CA ARG A 248 16.95 13.54 12.07
C ARG A 248 17.67 13.33 10.72
N ASN A 249 17.57 12.13 10.16
CA ASN A 249 18.25 11.76 8.92
C ASN A 249 17.53 12.23 7.65
N PHE A 250 16.24 12.57 7.72
CA PHE A 250 15.42 12.86 6.54
C PHE A 250 14.68 14.19 6.58
N ALA A 251 14.64 14.90 7.72
CA ALA A 251 14.08 16.23 7.84
C ALA A 251 15.19 17.29 7.92
N ASP A 252 15.04 18.33 7.10
CA ASP A 252 15.73 19.60 7.26
C ASP A 252 14.97 20.42 8.31
N LEU A 253 15.65 20.79 9.39
CA LEU A 253 15.03 21.36 10.58
C LEU A 253 15.69 22.70 10.92
N SER A 254 14.92 23.78 10.83
CA SER A 254 15.35 25.11 11.26
C SER A 254 15.00 25.36 12.73
N GLY A 255 13.87 24.80 13.20
CA GLY A 255 13.19 25.20 14.42
C GLY A 255 12.42 26.53 14.29
N ILE A 256 13.04 27.58 13.75
CA ILE A 256 12.45 28.92 13.61
C ILE A 256 12.72 29.45 12.19
N SER A 257 11.68 30.04 11.58
CA SER A 257 11.79 30.67 10.27
C SER A 257 12.58 31.98 10.31
N ASP A 258 12.98 32.49 9.14
CA ASP A 258 13.64 33.80 9.02
C ASP A 258 12.80 34.96 9.60
N ALA A 259 11.48 34.79 9.69
CA ALA A 259 10.55 35.76 10.28
C ALA A 259 10.41 35.61 11.81
N GLY A 260 11.15 34.70 12.45
CA GLY A 260 11.07 34.44 13.89
C GLY A 260 9.85 33.61 14.32
N ILE A 261 9.20 32.92 13.38
CA ILE A 261 8.01 32.10 13.66
C ILE A 261 8.45 30.65 13.92
N PRO A 262 7.99 30.00 15.01
CA PRO A 262 8.28 28.59 15.25
C PRO A 262 7.80 27.69 14.09
N GLU A 263 8.72 26.87 13.58
CA GLU A 263 8.50 25.85 12.57
C GLU A 263 8.34 24.49 13.26
N ASP A 264 7.15 24.30 13.84
CA ASP A 264 6.85 23.14 14.67
C ASP A 264 6.14 22.01 13.93
N CYS A 265 5.72 22.19 12.68
CA CYS A 265 5.02 21.13 11.94
C CYS A 265 5.86 20.62 10.78
N LEU A 266 5.80 19.31 10.50
CA LEU A 266 6.54 18.73 9.39
C LEU A 266 5.69 18.56 8.13
N MET A 267 6.35 18.76 7.00
CA MET A 267 5.84 18.42 5.68
C MET A 267 6.83 17.54 4.94
N VAL A 268 6.33 16.66 4.08
CA VAL A 268 7.14 16.03 3.04
C VAL A 268 7.23 16.99 1.86
N SER A 269 8.44 17.38 1.47
CA SER A 269 8.70 18.36 0.42
C SER A 269 10.14 18.26 -0.09
N LYS A 270 10.47 18.99 -1.16
CA LYS A 270 11.85 19.11 -1.64
C LYS A 270 12.58 20.12 -0.76
N ALA A 271 13.29 19.63 0.25
CA ALA A 271 14.10 20.43 1.17
C ALA A 271 15.55 20.56 0.66
N SER A 272 16.50 20.88 1.54
CA SER A 272 17.93 20.88 1.22
C SER A 272 18.41 19.54 0.66
N PRO A 273 19.48 19.52 -0.17
CA PRO A 273 19.98 18.28 -0.78
C PRO A 273 20.18 17.15 0.23
N GLY A 274 19.46 16.04 0.02
CA GLY A 274 19.51 14.86 0.89
C GLY A 274 18.31 14.72 1.85
N PHE A 275 17.54 15.78 2.05
CA PHE A 275 16.36 15.79 2.92
C PHE A 275 15.06 15.77 2.11
N LEU A 276 14.04 15.09 2.64
CA LEU A 276 12.72 14.92 2.01
C LEU A 276 11.59 15.45 2.89
N MET A 277 11.93 16.02 4.04
CA MET A 277 11.01 16.69 4.93
C MET A 277 11.58 18.05 5.32
N ASN A 278 10.69 18.98 5.62
CA ASN A 278 11.03 20.29 6.16
C ASN A 278 10.11 20.60 7.32
N ASP A 279 10.61 21.26 8.36
CA ASP A 279 9.76 21.91 9.34
C ASP A 279 9.23 23.24 8.80
N VAL A 280 8.01 23.58 9.21
CA VAL A 280 7.30 24.77 8.74
C VAL A 280 6.38 25.29 9.84
N PRO A 281 5.91 26.55 9.75
CA PRO A 281 4.85 27.03 10.62
C PRO A 281 3.60 26.15 10.46
N CYS A 282 2.97 25.82 11.58
CA CYS A 282 1.81 24.92 11.60
C CYS A 282 0.56 25.51 10.93
N ASP A 283 0.52 26.83 10.75
CA ASP A 283 -0.62 27.59 10.24
C ASP A 283 -0.16 28.57 9.14
N ASN A 284 -1.11 28.94 8.27
CA ASN A 284 -0.92 29.90 7.18
C ASN A 284 0.22 29.56 6.20
N ASN A 285 0.42 28.29 5.90
CA ASN A 285 1.40 27.83 4.91
C ASN A 285 0.78 27.66 3.53
N ASP A 286 1.07 28.57 2.60
CA ASP A 286 0.52 28.58 1.23
C ASP A 286 1.10 27.49 0.31
N TYR A 287 2.25 26.92 0.70
CA TYR A 287 2.86 25.80 -0.02
C TYR A 287 2.17 24.49 0.32
N ALA A 288 1.42 24.45 1.42
CA ALA A 288 0.78 23.25 1.89
C ALA A 288 -0.61 23.03 1.27
N LYS A 289 -0.67 22.22 0.22
CA LYS A 289 -1.94 21.96 -0.52
C LYS A 289 -2.33 20.49 -0.57
N VAL A 290 -1.46 19.62 -0.05
CA VAL A 290 -1.61 18.18 -0.08
C VAL A 290 -1.45 17.64 1.33
N TYR A 291 -2.12 16.55 1.64
CA TYR A 291 -2.05 15.92 2.95
C TYR A 291 -2.12 14.40 2.83
N ALA A 292 -1.35 13.71 3.66
CA ALA A 292 -1.30 12.26 3.72
C ALA A 292 -2.25 11.76 4.82
N CYS A 293 -3.32 11.05 4.42
CA CYS A 293 -4.17 10.36 5.39
C CYS A 293 -3.86 8.87 5.41
N GLY A 294 -4.11 8.24 6.56
CA GLY A 294 -4.01 6.80 6.68
C GLY A 294 -4.82 6.22 7.83
N TYR A 295 -4.88 4.90 7.86
CA TYR A 295 -5.56 4.10 8.88
C TYR A 295 -4.92 2.72 9.05
N LEU A 296 -5.15 2.11 10.20
CA LEU A 296 -4.78 0.72 10.46
C LEU A 296 -5.66 -0.24 9.66
N LEU A 297 -5.03 -1.20 8.99
CA LEU A 297 -5.75 -2.32 8.40
C LEU A 297 -6.09 -3.33 9.52
N VAL A 298 -7.24 -3.20 10.18
CA VAL A 298 -7.73 -4.05 11.32
C VAL A 298 -8.59 -5.22 10.94
#